data_AF-A0A4V2B0S8-F1
#
_entry.id   AF-A0A4V2B0S8-F1
#
_cell.length_a   1.000
_cell.length_b   1.000
_cell.length_c   1.000
_cell.angle_alpha   90.00
_cell.angle_beta   90.00
_cell.angle_gamma   90.00
#
_symmetry.space_group_name_H-M   'P 1'
#
loop_
_entity.id
_entity.type
_entity.pdbx_description
1 polymer ?
#
loop_
_entity_poly.entity_id
_entity_poly.type
_entity_poly.pdbx_seq_one_letter_code
_entity_poly.pdbx_strand_id
1 'polypeptide(L)'
;MRPSFWKVLRQSPLLSLMSCLLLFVSLPVSAAPRSVEKLEVGSFNLQVFGESKVNKPHVIDPVIQILARYDIVFIQEIRDDKGHAIYKLLDKLRAYT
;
A
#
# COMPACT_ATOMS: atom_id res chain seq x y z
N MET A 1 -60.79 28.58 -26.27
CA MET A 1 -59.94 27.46 -26.73
C MET A 1 -58.90 27.16 -25.65
N ARG A 2 -59.01 26.04 -24.95
CA ARG A 2 -58.00 25.62 -23.96
C ARG A 2 -56.82 25.00 -24.73
N PRO A 3 -55.57 25.43 -24.49
CA PRO A 3 -54.42 24.79 -25.12
C PRO A 3 -54.38 23.33 -24.67
N SER A 4 -54.11 22.43 -25.63
CA SER A 4 -53.91 21.01 -25.36
C SER A 4 -52.87 20.85 -24.25
N PHE A 5 -53.21 20.09 -23.21
CA PHE A 5 -52.35 19.76 -22.06
C PHE A 5 -50.93 19.33 -22.49
N TRP A 6 -50.83 18.65 -23.63
CA TRP A 6 -49.59 18.19 -24.24
C TRP A 6 -48.66 19.31 -24.76
N LYS A 7 -49.17 20.53 -25.01
CA LYS A 7 -48.32 21.70 -25.36
C LYS A 7 -47.63 22.30 -24.14
N VAL A 8 -48.29 22.27 -22.97
CA VAL A 8 -47.73 22.79 -21.71
C VAL A 8 -46.59 21.89 -21.20
N LEU A 9 -46.78 20.57 -21.28
CA LEU A 9 -45.75 19.58 -20.95
C LEU A 9 -44.52 19.65 -21.87
N ARG A 10 -44.66 20.10 -23.12
CA ARG A 10 -43.52 20.21 -24.05
C ARG A 10 -42.65 21.47 -23.82
N GLN A 11 -43.17 22.49 -23.14
CA GLN A 11 -42.52 23.80 -22.99
C GLN A 11 -41.98 24.08 -21.59
N SER A 12 -42.10 23.13 -20.65
CA SER A 12 -41.63 23.36 -19.28
C SER A 12 -40.10 23.29 -19.19
N PRO A 13 -39.40 24.38 -18.81
CA PRO A 13 -37.94 24.39 -18.64
C PRO A 13 -37.45 23.43 -17.53
N LEU A 14 -38.36 23.02 -16.64
CA LEU A 14 -38.14 22.01 -15.61
C LEU A 14 -37.77 20.64 -16.16
N LEU A 15 -38.32 20.21 -17.31
CA LEU A 15 -37.95 18.91 -17.91
C LEU A 15 -36.52 18.94 -18.46
N SER A 16 -36.10 20.08 -19.02
CA SER A 16 -34.71 20.29 -19.48
C SER A 16 -33.73 20.32 -18.30
N LEU A 17 -34.09 21.01 -17.22
CA LEU A 17 -33.30 21.05 -15.98
C LEU A 17 -33.19 19.67 -15.30
N MET A 18 -34.27 18.89 -15.27
CA MET A 18 -34.26 17.52 -14.75
C MET A 18 -33.43 16.58 -15.64
N SER A 19 -33.49 16.74 -16.96
CA SER A 19 -32.62 16.02 -17.89
C SER A 19 -31.15 16.38 -17.70
N CYS A 20 -30.81 17.65 -17.51
CA CYS A 20 -29.44 18.08 -17.19
C CYS A 20 -28.97 17.53 -15.83
N LEU A 21 -29.83 17.55 -14.81
CA LEU A 21 -29.49 17.03 -13.48
C LEU A 21 -29.20 15.52 -13.52
N LEU A 22 -29.98 14.76 -14.30
CA LEU A 22 -29.75 13.33 -14.51
C LEU A 22 -28.45 13.06 -15.27
N LEU A 23 -28.08 13.91 -16.24
CA LEU A 23 -26.80 13.80 -16.95
C LEU A 23 -25.59 14.13 -16.06
N PHE A 24 -25.72 15.10 -15.15
CA PHE A 24 -24.66 15.46 -14.19
C PHE A 24 -24.44 14.38 -13.11
N VAL A 25 -25.50 13.71 -12.65
CA VAL A 25 -25.41 12.60 -11.67
C VAL A 25 -24.82 11.33 -12.30
N SER A 26 -24.90 11.19 -13.62
CA SER A 26 -24.39 10.04 -14.38
C SER A 26 -22.92 10.17 -14.78
N LEU A 27 -22.25 11.29 -14.48
CA LEU A 27 -20.83 11.42 -14.72
C LEU A 27 -20.09 10.43 -13.81
N PRO A 28 -19.36 9.44 -14.37
CA PRO A 28 -18.48 8.64 -13.56
C PRO A 28 -17.41 9.61 -13.03
N VAL A 29 -17.41 9.86 -11.72
CA VAL A 29 -16.24 10.38 -11.04
C VAL A 29 -15.16 9.35 -11.32
N SER A 30 -14.31 9.61 -12.31
CA SER A 30 -13.15 8.80 -12.60
C SER A 30 -12.21 8.97 -11.42
N ALA A 31 -12.43 8.17 -10.38
CA ALA A 31 -11.46 7.97 -9.34
C ALA A 31 -10.26 7.35 -10.05
N ALA A 32 -9.22 8.15 -10.28
CA ALA A 32 -7.94 7.63 -10.73
C ALA A 32 -7.61 6.39 -9.89
N PRO A 33 -7.13 5.29 -10.52
CA PRO A 33 -6.81 4.09 -9.77
C PRO A 33 -5.83 4.48 -8.67
N ARG A 34 -6.28 4.40 -7.41
CA ARG A 34 -5.39 4.55 -6.28
C ARG A 34 -4.40 3.40 -6.40
N SER A 35 -3.13 3.70 -6.61
CA SER A 35 -2.07 2.73 -6.42
C SER A 35 -2.17 2.28 -4.97
N VAL A 36 -2.72 1.09 -4.73
CA VAL A 36 -2.68 0.48 -3.41
C VAL A 36 -1.22 0.10 -3.21
N GLU A 37 -0.48 0.93 -2.48
CA GLU A 37 0.84 0.53 -1.98
C GLU A 37 0.63 -0.70 -1.10
N LYS A 38 1.25 -1.80 -1.51
CA LYS A 38 1.16 -3.07 -0.81
C LYS A 38 2.18 -3.03 0.32
N LEU A 39 1.71 -3.21 1.56
CA LEU A 39 2.58 -3.40 2.71
C LEU A 39 3.10 -4.85 2.76
N GLU A 40 4.41 -5.05 2.66
CA GLU A 40 5.05 -6.35 2.78
C GLU A 40 5.51 -6.59 4.23
N VAL A 41 4.85 -7.52 4.93
CA VAL A 41 5.18 -7.89 6.31
C VAL A 41 5.70 -9.32 6.36
N GLY A 42 6.83 -9.52 7.05
CA GLY A 42 7.53 -10.80 7.15
C GLY A 42 7.83 -11.22 8.59
N SER A 43 8.09 -12.51 8.77
CA SER A 43 8.67 -13.06 9.99
C SER A 43 9.76 -14.05 9.62
N PHE A 44 10.95 -13.89 10.18
CA PHE A 44 12.13 -14.67 9.82
C PHE A 44 12.88 -15.12 11.07
N ASN A 45 12.96 -16.43 11.26
CA ASN A 45 13.80 -17.04 12.27
C ASN A 45 15.23 -17.24 11.71
N LEU A 46 16.21 -16.56 12.30
CA LEU A 46 17.61 -16.61 11.86
C LEU A 46 18.44 -17.73 12.52
N GLN A 47 17.77 -18.62 13.27
CA GLN A 47 18.30 -19.83 13.91
C GLN A 47 19.56 -19.59 14.75
N VAL A 48 19.43 -19.33 16.05
CA VAL A 48 20.60 -19.01 16.90
C VAL A 48 21.41 -17.84 16.32
N PHE A 49 20.77 -16.70 16.11
CA PHE A 49 21.43 -15.50 15.58
C PHE A 49 22.18 -14.73 16.67
N GLY A 50 23.48 -14.51 16.46
CA GLY A 50 24.32 -13.74 17.39
C GLY A 50 25.64 -13.34 16.74
N GLU A 51 26.63 -12.92 17.55
CA GLU A 51 27.88 -12.35 17.05
C GLU A 51 28.62 -13.28 16.06
N SER A 52 28.65 -14.59 16.29
CA SER A 52 29.31 -15.53 15.37
C SER A 52 28.66 -15.54 13.98
N LYS A 53 27.33 -15.43 13.91
CA LYS A 53 26.58 -15.52 12.65
C LYS A 53 26.64 -14.19 11.89
N VAL A 54 26.54 -13.05 12.58
CA VAL A 54 26.55 -11.72 11.91
C VAL A 54 27.89 -11.39 11.23
N ASN A 55 28.98 -12.00 11.70
CA ASN A 55 30.32 -11.78 11.16
C ASN A 55 30.66 -12.72 9.98
N LYS A 56 29.73 -13.55 9.49
CA LYS A 56 29.92 -14.45 8.34
C LYS A 56 29.26 -13.85 7.09
N PRO A 57 30.02 -13.25 6.15
CA PRO A 57 29.43 -12.56 4.98
C PRO A 57 28.53 -13.47 4.16
N HIS A 58 28.98 -14.70 3.85
CA HIS A 58 28.20 -15.69 3.11
C HIS A 58 26.85 -16.08 3.77
N VAL A 59 26.65 -15.79 5.05
CA VAL A 59 25.37 -15.99 5.75
C VAL A 59 24.55 -14.71 5.76
N ILE A 60 25.18 -13.56 6.04
CA ILE A 60 24.46 -12.30 6.24
C ILE A 60 24.06 -11.63 4.94
N ASP A 61 24.87 -11.73 3.89
CA ASP A 61 24.56 -11.05 2.64
C ASP A 61 23.21 -11.54 2.04
N PRO A 62 22.89 -12.85 2.01
CA PRO A 62 21.56 -13.32 1.63
C PRO A 62 20.46 -12.90 2.61
N VAL A 63 20.75 -12.85 3.91
CA VAL A 63 19.78 -12.39 4.92
C VAL A 63 19.39 -10.94 4.66
N ILE A 64 20.36 -10.05 4.41
CA ILE A 64 20.10 -8.64 4.08
C ILE A 64 19.21 -8.52 2.83
N GLN A 65 19.51 -9.28 1.77
CA GLN A 65 18.69 -9.31 0.56
C GLN A 65 17.25 -9.76 0.82
N ILE A 66 17.04 -10.71 1.74
CA ILE A 66 15.71 -11.16 2.14
C ILE A 66 15.00 -10.06 2.93
N LEU A 67 15.67 -9.44 3.92
CA LEU A 67 15.07 -8.43 4.80
C LEU A 67 14.68 -7.16 4.03
N ALA A 68 15.49 -6.75 3.04
CA ALA A 68 15.25 -5.56 2.22
C ALA A 68 13.99 -5.63 1.34
N ARG A 69 13.34 -6.80 1.26
CA ARG A 69 12.07 -6.98 0.54
C ARG A 69 10.85 -6.56 1.35
N TYR A 70 10.97 -6.48 2.68
CA TYR A 70 9.84 -6.27 3.57
C TYR A 70 9.87 -4.87 4.17
N ASP A 71 8.70 -4.25 4.30
CA ASP A 71 8.54 -2.99 5.02
C ASP A 71 8.65 -3.20 6.54
N ILE A 72 8.12 -4.33 7.03
CA ILE A 72 8.15 -4.71 8.44
C ILE A 72 8.56 -6.18 8.55
N VAL A 73 9.55 -6.47 9.39
CA VAL A 73 10.01 -7.84 9.59
C VAL A 73 10.22 -8.15 11.07
N PHE A 74 9.66 -9.28 11.53
CA PHE A 74 9.95 -9.84 12.85
C PHE A 74 11.13 -10.81 12.76
N ILE A 75 12.22 -10.51 13.47
CA ILE A 75 13.38 -11.41 13.57
C ILE A 75 13.31 -12.24 14.85
N GLN A 76 13.48 -13.54 14.72
CA GLN A 76 13.38 -14.51 15.83
C GLN A 76 14.68 -15.27 16.05
N GLU A 77 14.78 -15.88 17.23
CA GLU A 77 15.95 -16.61 17.74
C GLU A 77 17.24 -15.78 17.81
N ILE A 78 17.12 -14.53 18.25
CA ILE A 78 18.28 -13.73 18.64
C ILE A 78 18.85 -14.32 19.93
N ARG A 79 20.08 -14.82 19.86
CA ARG A 79 20.88 -15.33 20.96
C ARG A 79 22.17 -14.50 21.05
N ASP A 80 22.00 -13.29 21.54
CA ASP A 80 23.07 -12.32 21.75
C ASP A 80 22.76 -11.51 23.00
N ASP A 81 23.45 -11.84 24.09
CA ASP A 81 23.29 -11.22 25.40
C ASP A 81 23.80 -9.76 25.42
N LYS A 82 24.73 -9.41 24.53
CA LYS A 82 25.30 -8.06 24.41
C LYS A 82 24.49 -7.15 23.51
N GLY A 83 23.62 -7.71 22.67
CA GLY A 83 22.81 -6.96 21.70
C GLY A 83 23.59 -6.37 20.52
N HIS A 84 24.89 -6.65 20.36
CA HIS A 84 25.68 -6.11 19.25
C HIS A 84 25.28 -6.65 17.87
N ALA A 85 24.88 -7.91 17.79
CA ALA A 85 24.60 -8.59 16.54
C ALA A 85 23.40 -7.99 15.81
N ILE A 86 22.36 -7.60 16.54
CA ILE A 86 21.17 -6.97 15.94
C ILE A 86 21.49 -5.57 15.39
N TYR A 87 22.31 -4.78 16.09
CA TYR A 87 22.74 -3.47 15.59
C TYR A 87 23.68 -3.60 14.39
N LYS A 88 24.61 -4.55 14.39
CA LYS A 88 25.44 -4.85 13.20
C LYS A 88 24.60 -5.26 11.99
N LEU A 89 23.54 -6.04 12.20
CA LEU A 89 22.61 -6.40 11.13
C LEU A 89 21.89 -5.17 10.60
N LEU A 90 21.42 -4.29 11.48
CA LEU A 90 20.75 -3.04 11.12
C LEU A 90 21.67 -2.10 10.32
N ASP A 91 22.93 -1.95 10.75
CA ASP A 91 23.91 -1.12 10.04
C ASP A 91 24.20 -1.68 8.64
N LYS A 92 24.31 -3.00 8.50
CA LYS A 92 24.46 -3.66 7.19
C LYS A 92 23.22 -3.47 6.30
N LEU A 93 22.02 -3.55 6.87
CA LEU A 93 20.78 -3.34 6.13
C LEU A 93 20.68 -1.89 5.64
N ARG A 94 20.96 -0.92 6.51
CA ARG A 94 20.99 0.51 6.16
C ARG A 94 22.04 0.83 5.08
N ALA A 95 23.17 0.13 5.08
CA ALA A 95 24.18 0.32 4.03
C ALA A 95 23.79 -0.32 2.68
N TYR A 96 22.84 -1.25 2.68
CA TYR A 96 22.35 -1.94 1.49
C TYR A 96 21.19 -1.21 0.79
N THR A 97 20.28 -0.62 1.58
CA THR A 97 19.11 0.16 1.10
C THR A 97 19.41 1.64 0.99
#